data_AF-A0AAD8SHR5-F1
#
_entry.id   AF-A0AAD8SHR5-F1
#
_cell.length_a   1.000
_cell.length_b   1.000
_cell.length_c   1.000
_cell.angle_alpha   90.00
_cell.angle_beta   90.00
_cell.angle_gamma   90.00
#
_symmetry.space_group_name_H-M   'P 1'
#
loop_
_entity.id
_entity.type
_entity.pdbx_description
1 polymer ?
#
loop_
_entity_poly.entity_id
_entity_poly.type
_entity_poly.pdbx_seq_one_letter_code
_entity_poly.pdbx_strand_id
1 'polypeptide(L)'
;MAAVEEAEVEGPMLGEEEEEEEKKGKQGKKGKRYGLVEYRALPAYMRDNEYILRHYRCEWPLPQVLLSAFSIHNETLNVWTHLIGFFIFLALTIYTATKVPSVDLQSLQHLPEMLRNADLHKIQAELAACLPSLPNFSDLQKMTDDLRTSWNSIDVLPSVSRWRLLELLSSCLPHRFTHSNETNLSALENMKDDVANLLAPHFIRPISRWPFFAFLGGAMFCLLASSTCHLLSCHSRRLAYVMLRLDYAGIAALIATSFYPPVYYSFMCHPFFCNLYLSCITILGVATIAFSLLPVFQNPEFRVIRACLFFGMGASGVIPVFHKLILFWDQPEALHTTGYEILMGLFYGIGALVYATRVPERWMPGKFDIAGHSHQLFHVLVVAGAYTHYNAGLLYLQWRDQRGC
;
A
#
# COMPACT_ATOMS: atom_id res chain seq x y z
N MET A 1 -8.22 -68.14 13.02
CA MET A 1 -6.96 -68.47 12.32
C MET A 1 -6.70 -67.33 11.35
N ALA A 2 -5.70 -66.48 11.45
CA ALA A 2 -4.43 -66.55 12.17
C ALA A 2 -4.05 -65.17 12.75
N ALA A 3 -3.24 -65.20 13.80
CA ALA A 3 -2.64 -64.08 14.51
C ALA A 3 -1.31 -63.62 13.84
N VAL A 4 -0.56 -62.76 14.56
CA VAL A 4 0.84 -62.28 14.39
C VAL A 4 0.91 -60.84 13.85
N GLU A 5 1.60 -59.84 14.42
CA GLU A 5 2.46 -59.66 15.62
C GLU A 5 2.49 -58.14 15.94
N GLU A 6 2.53 -57.77 17.23
CA GLU A 6 2.91 -56.43 17.68
C GLU A 6 4.44 -56.32 17.73
N ALA A 7 5.00 -55.20 17.28
CA ALA A 7 6.41 -54.86 17.50
C ALA A 7 6.49 -53.45 18.12
N GLU A 8 6.84 -53.42 19.41
CA GLU A 8 7.35 -52.23 20.11
C GLU A 8 8.65 -51.76 19.46
N VAL A 9 8.77 -50.47 19.21
CA VAL A 9 10.04 -49.81 18.91
C VAL A 9 10.26 -48.75 19.98
N GLU A 10 11.24 -49.01 20.85
CA GLU A 10 11.74 -48.09 21.87
C GLU A 10 12.17 -46.75 21.23
N GLY A 11 11.72 -45.64 21.82
CA GLY A 11 12.16 -44.29 21.42
C GLY A 11 13.52 -43.94 22.04
N PRO A 12 14.40 -43.19 21.34
CA PRO A 12 15.70 -42.84 21.88
C PRO A 12 15.57 -41.75 22.96
N MET A 13 16.34 -41.94 24.05
CA MET A 13 16.40 -41.06 25.22
C MET A 13 17.06 -39.71 24.91
N LEU A 14 16.36 -38.63 25.27
CA LEU A 14 16.73 -37.21 25.15
C LEU A 14 17.90 -36.75 26.06
N GLY A 15 18.85 -37.63 26.41
CA GLY A 15 19.88 -37.33 27.41
C GLY A 15 21.33 -37.28 26.90
N GLU A 16 21.62 -37.81 25.70
CA GLU A 16 23.01 -37.99 25.24
C GLU A 16 23.49 -36.92 24.24
N GLU A 17 22.57 -36.14 23.64
CA GLU A 17 22.94 -35.07 22.68
C GLU A 17 23.49 -33.80 23.36
N GLU A 18 23.13 -33.53 24.63
CA GLU A 18 23.62 -32.34 25.36
C GLU A 18 25.08 -32.51 25.85
N GLU A 19 25.55 -33.73 26.15
CA GLU A 19 26.94 -33.97 26.58
C GLU A 19 27.97 -33.91 25.44
N GLU A 20 27.56 -34.11 24.18
CA GLU A 20 28.45 -33.96 23.02
C GLU A 20 28.68 -32.48 22.63
N GLU A 21 27.73 -31.59 22.90
CA GLU A 21 27.90 -30.15 22.67
C GLU A 21 28.89 -29.52 23.67
N GLU A 22 28.88 -29.95 24.93
CA GLU A 22 29.76 -29.37 25.96
C GLU A 22 31.24 -29.75 25.75
N LYS A 23 31.52 -30.95 25.20
CA LYS A 23 32.89 -31.40 24.91
C LYS A 23 33.54 -30.72 23.69
N LYS A 24 32.76 -30.12 22.77
CA LYS A 24 33.29 -29.36 21.62
C LYS A 24 33.74 -27.93 21.97
N GLY A 25 33.43 -27.43 23.18
CA GLY A 25 33.76 -26.07 23.62
C GLY A 25 35.24 -25.79 23.92
N LYS A 26 36.13 -26.79 23.90
CA LYS A 26 37.54 -26.66 24.33
C LYS A 26 38.61 -26.92 23.26
N GLN A 27 38.28 -26.82 21.97
CA GLN A 27 39.30 -26.81 20.91
C GLN A 27 39.28 -25.54 20.06
N GLY A 28 40.24 -24.65 20.37
CA GLY A 28 40.93 -23.80 19.39
C GLY A 28 40.12 -22.70 18.69
N LYS A 29 40.25 -21.46 19.20
CA LYS A 29 40.05 -20.22 18.42
C LYS A 29 41.11 -20.12 17.30
N LYS A 30 40.97 -20.93 16.24
CA LYS A 30 41.53 -20.65 14.92
C LYS A 30 40.33 -20.36 14.02
N GLY A 31 40.33 -19.21 13.35
CA GLY A 31 39.18 -18.70 12.60
C GLY A 31 38.57 -19.76 11.68
N LYS A 32 37.37 -20.27 12.03
CA LYS A 32 36.60 -21.14 11.14
C LYS A 32 36.31 -20.33 9.87
N ARG A 33 36.83 -20.79 8.74
CA ARG A 33 36.35 -20.35 7.43
C ARG A 33 34.95 -20.94 7.26
N TYR A 34 33.93 -20.09 7.34
CA TYR A 34 32.56 -20.47 7.07
C TYR A 34 32.40 -20.64 5.56
N GLY A 35 32.48 -21.89 5.10
CA GLY A 35 32.32 -22.26 3.69
C GLY A 35 30.85 -22.38 3.31
N LEU A 36 30.59 -22.31 2.00
CA LEU A 36 29.29 -22.69 1.44
C LEU A 36 29.18 -24.22 1.40
N VAL A 37 27.98 -24.73 1.63
CA VAL A 37 27.71 -26.18 1.70
C VAL A 37 26.78 -26.65 0.58
N GLU A 38 26.80 -27.95 0.32
CA GLU A 38 25.88 -28.61 -0.61
C GLU A 38 24.54 -28.95 0.09
N TYR A 39 23.46 -29.07 -0.70
CA TYR A 39 22.10 -29.35 -0.21
C TYR A 39 22.02 -30.55 0.74
N ARG A 40 22.78 -31.62 0.44
CA ARG A 40 22.80 -32.85 1.25
C ARG A 40 23.39 -32.67 2.64
N ALA A 41 24.25 -31.67 2.83
CA ALA A 41 24.88 -31.34 4.10
C ALA A 41 24.02 -30.42 4.98
N LEU A 42 22.91 -29.90 4.46
CA LEU A 42 22.01 -29.04 5.22
C LEU A 42 21.24 -29.82 6.29
N PRO A 43 20.95 -29.20 7.44
CA PRO A 43 20.00 -29.75 8.39
C PRO A 43 18.58 -29.79 7.78
N ALA A 44 17.74 -30.72 8.24
CA ALA A 44 16.43 -30.97 7.65
C ALA A 44 15.53 -29.73 7.58
N TYR A 45 15.63 -28.81 8.55
CA TYR A 45 14.82 -27.58 8.59
C TYR A 45 15.20 -26.54 7.52
N MET A 46 16.36 -26.68 6.87
CA MET A 46 16.83 -25.78 5.79
C MET A 46 16.70 -26.41 4.40
N ARG A 47 16.28 -27.68 4.29
CA ARG A 47 16.12 -28.38 3.01
C ARG A 47 14.77 -28.05 2.40
N ASP A 48 14.72 -26.98 1.60
CA ASP A 48 13.50 -26.45 1.01
C ASP A 48 13.28 -26.89 -0.45
N ASN A 49 14.32 -26.84 -1.27
CA ASN A 49 14.29 -27.05 -2.71
C ASN A 49 15.42 -27.98 -3.15
N GLU A 50 15.08 -29.24 -3.43
CA GLU A 50 16.04 -30.29 -3.83
C GLU A 50 16.71 -30.07 -5.19
N TYR A 51 16.28 -29.08 -5.98
CA TYR A 51 16.86 -28.76 -7.28
C TYR A 51 18.02 -27.76 -7.21
N ILE A 52 18.15 -27.06 -6.08
CA ILE A 52 19.27 -26.17 -5.78
C ILE A 52 20.31 -26.97 -5.01
N LEU A 53 21.47 -27.22 -5.61
CA LEU A 53 22.37 -28.27 -5.14
C LEU A 53 23.52 -27.74 -4.28
N ARG A 54 23.93 -26.49 -4.49
CA ARG A 54 25.15 -25.90 -3.91
C ARG A 54 24.94 -24.47 -3.42
N HIS A 55 25.99 -23.91 -2.83
CA HIS A 55 26.11 -22.51 -2.45
C HIS A 55 25.26 -22.07 -1.25
N TYR A 56 24.94 -23.00 -0.34
CA TYR A 56 24.18 -22.66 0.86
C TYR A 56 25.05 -22.12 1.99
N ARG A 57 24.54 -21.14 2.72
CA ARG A 57 25.04 -20.73 4.04
C ARG A 57 24.38 -21.61 5.11
N CYS A 58 25.13 -22.10 6.08
CA CYS A 58 24.62 -23.01 7.10
C CYS A 58 25.23 -22.71 8.47
N GLU A 59 24.40 -22.26 9.41
CA GLU A 59 24.75 -21.97 10.81
C GLU A 59 25.91 -20.98 10.96
N TRP A 60 25.91 -19.95 10.11
CA TRP A 60 26.90 -18.88 10.16
C TRP A 60 26.62 -17.93 11.33
N PRO A 61 27.64 -17.36 12.01
CA PRO A 61 27.42 -16.40 13.08
C PRO A 61 26.91 -15.07 12.51
N LEU A 62 26.14 -14.33 13.33
CA LEU A 62 25.38 -13.17 12.89
C LEU A 62 26.23 -12.10 12.15
N PRO A 63 27.47 -11.76 12.59
CA PRO A 63 28.30 -10.81 11.83
C PRO A 63 28.64 -11.31 10.42
N GLN A 64 28.98 -12.59 10.24
CA GLN A 64 29.22 -13.14 8.91
C GLN A 64 27.94 -13.20 8.08
N VAL A 65 26.79 -13.47 8.70
CA VAL A 65 25.49 -13.45 8.03
C VAL A 65 25.18 -12.06 7.48
N LEU A 66 25.38 -11.00 8.28
CA LEU A 66 25.15 -9.63 7.82
C LEU A 66 26.13 -9.25 6.69
N LEU A 67 27.40 -9.59 6.82
CA LEU A 67 28.40 -9.35 5.76
C LEU A 67 28.13 -10.16 4.50
N SER A 68 27.47 -11.31 4.61
CA SER A 68 27.15 -12.17 3.47
C SER A 68 26.18 -11.51 2.47
N ALA A 69 25.48 -10.43 2.85
CA ALA A 69 24.74 -9.60 1.90
C ALA A 69 25.60 -9.13 0.71
N PHE A 70 26.92 -8.99 0.91
CA PHE A 70 27.87 -8.60 -0.13
C PHE A 70 28.67 -9.79 -0.69
N SER A 71 28.20 -11.02 -0.46
CA SER A 71 28.82 -12.26 -0.92
C SER A 71 27.87 -13.04 -1.84
N ILE A 72 28.42 -13.94 -2.66
CA ILE A 72 27.66 -14.75 -3.60
C ILE A 72 27.28 -16.09 -2.95
N HIS A 73 25.99 -16.38 -2.91
CA HIS A 73 25.39 -17.59 -2.39
C HIS A 73 23.99 -17.77 -2.99
N ASN A 74 23.33 -18.91 -2.73
CA ASN A 74 22.01 -19.22 -3.29
C ASN A 74 20.93 -18.16 -2.96
N GLU A 75 21.03 -17.54 -1.79
CA GLU A 75 20.08 -16.50 -1.35
C GLU A 75 20.40 -15.07 -1.84
N THR A 76 21.51 -14.83 -2.56
CA THR A 76 21.98 -13.45 -2.82
C THR A 76 20.92 -12.62 -3.54
N LEU A 77 20.35 -13.15 -4.63
CA LEU A 77 19.32 -12.41 -5.36
C LEU A 77 17.97 -12.41 -4.65
N ASN A 78 17.64 -13.40 -3.81
CA ASN A 78 16.43 -13.33 -2.96
C ASN A 78 16.51 -12.13 -2.00
N VAL A 79 17.68 -11.92 -1.38
CA VAL A 79 17.95 -10.76 -0.51
C VAL A 79 17.86 -9.45 -1.30
N TRP A 80 18.61 -9.33 -2.40
CA TRP A 80 18.76 -8.06 -3.11
C TRP A 80 17.53 -7.63 -3.91
N THR A 81 16.79 -8.56 -4.51
CA THR A 81 15.57 -8.21 -5.27
C THR A 81 14.56 -7.48 -4.39
N HIS A 82 14.29 -7.99 -3.19
CA HIS A 82 13.38 -7.34 -2.25
C HIS A 82 14.02 -6.17 -1.49
N LEU A 83 15.33 -6.17 -1.21
CA LEU A 83 15.99 -5.00 -0.62
C LEU A 83 15.97 -3.79 -1.56
N ILE A 84 16.26 -4.00 -2.84
CA ILE A 84 16.15 -2.96 -3.87
C ILE A 84 14.69 -2.53 -4.01
N GLY A 85 13.76 -3.50 -4.04
CA GLY A 85 12.32 -3.21 -4.03
C GLY A 85 11.91 -2.30 -2.88
N PHE A 86 12.39 -2.57 -1.66
CA PHE A 86 12.13 -1.73 -0.49
C PHE A 86 12.59 -0.28 -0.71
N PHE A 87 13.82 -0.08 -1.21
CA PHE A 87 14.32 1.27 -1.48
C PHE A 87 13.59 1.98 -2.62
N ILE A 88 13.14 1.24 -3.64
CA ILE A 88 12.26 1.78 -4.68
C ILE A 88 10.96 2.28 -4.04
N PHE A 89 10.29 1.47 -3.22
CA PHE A 89 9.04 1.86 -2.56
C PHE A 89 9.22 2.99 -1.56
N LEU A 90 10.36 3.05 -0.86
CA LEU A 90 10.71 4.17 0.01
C LEU A 90 10.85 5.46 -0.81
N ALA A 91 11.57 5.42 -1.94
CA ALA A 91 11.73 6.56 -2.83
C ALA A 91 10.37 7.00 -3.42
N LEU A 92 9.53 6.06 -3.86
CA LEU A 92 8.16 6.33 -4.34
C LEU A 92 7.28 6.94 -3.25
N THR A 93 7.43 6.49 -2.00
CA THR A 93 6.69 7.05 -0.85
C THR A 93 7.11 8.50 -0.60
N ILE A 94 8.41 8.78 -0.56
CA ILE A 94 8.94 10.14 -0.39
C ILE A 94 8.52 11.03 -1.56
N TYR A 95 8.62 10.53 -2.79
CA TYR A 95 8.18 11.23 -3.99
C TYR A 95 6.68 11.56 -3.91
N THR A 96 5.84 10.59 -3.56
CA THR A 96 4.39 10.78 -3.42
C THR A 96 4.09 11.83 -2.34
N ALA A 97 4.73 11.72 -1.17
CA ALA A 97 4.52 12.65 -0.07
C ALA A 97 4.98 14.08 -0.36
N THR A 98 5.94 14.27 -1.28
CA THR A 98 6.51 15.59 -1.60
C THR A 98 5.95 16.21 -2.87
N LYS A 99 5.50 15.40 -3.84
CA LYS A 99 5.09 15.86 -5.18
C LYS A 99 3.60 15.73 -5.45
N VAL A 100 2.89 14.83 -4.77
CA VAL A 100 1.44 14.75 -4.90
C VAL A 100 0.84 15.75 -3.91
N PRO A 101 0.30 16.90 -4.38
CA PRO A 101 -0.08 17.98 -3.50
C PRO A 101 -1.15 17.52 -2.50
N SER A 102 -0.95 17.81 -1.23
CA SER A 102 -2.06 17.96 -0.30
C SER A 102 -2.80 19.24 -0.71
N VAL A 103 -3.83 19.10 -1.55
CA VAL A 103 -4.62 20.20 -2.14
C VAL A 103 -3.83 20.97 -3.20
N ASP A 104 -4.11 20.69 -4.47
CA ASP A 104 -3.55 21.42 -5.60
C ASP A 104 -4.36 22.69 -5.86
N LEU A 105 -3.67 23.84 -5.91
CA LEU A 105 -4.20 25.15 -6.25
C LEU A 105 -4.67 25.21 -7.71
N GLN A 106 -4.34 24.21 -8.54
CA GLN A 106 -4.82 24.09 -9.92
C GLN A 106 -6.31 23.74 -10.03
N SER A 107 -6.91 23.19 -8.97
CA SER A 107 -8.36 23.01 -8.88
C SER A 107 -9.13 24.35 -8.89
N LEU A 108 -8.47 25.47 -8.56
CA LEU A 108 -9.03 26.82 -8.68
C LEU A 108 -9.20 27.30 -10.13
N GLN A 109 -8.52 26.68 -11.10
CA GLN A 109 -8.74 27.03 -12.52
C GLN A 109 -10.10 26.53 -13.03
N HIS A 110 -10.67 25.50 -12.42
CA HIS A 110 -12.01 24.98 -12.74
C HIS A 110 -13.12 25.48 -11.80
N LEU A 111 -12.76 26.27 -10.77
CA LEU A 111 -13.72 26.94 -9.88
C LEU A 111 -14.82 27.72 -10.64
N PRO A 112 -14.53 28.45 -11.74
CA PRO A 112 -15.57 29.18 -12.48
C PRO A 112 -16.60 28.27 -13.17
N GLU A 113 -16.19 27.03 -13.48
CA GLU A 113 -17.00 26.05 -14.18
C GLU A 113 -17.78 25.16 -13.19
N MET A 114 -17.21 24.93 -12.00
CA MET A 114 -17.89 24.32 -10.86
C MET A 114 -18.94 25.25 -10.23
N LEU A 115 -18.66 26.55 -10.11
CA LEU A 115 -19.68 27.54 -9.70
C LEU A 115 -20.83 27.67 -10.69
N ARG A 116 -20.62 27.31 -11.97
CA ARG A 116 -21.69 27.28 -12.99
C ARG A 116 -22.68 26.12 -12.75
N ASN A 117 -22.22 25.04 -12.11
CA ASN A 117 -23.01 23.83 -11.83
C ASN A 117 -23.47 23.73 -10.37
N ALA A 118 -22.99 24.61 -9.49
CA ALA A 118 -23.41 24.68 -8.10
C ALA A 118 -24.76 25.37 -7.99
N ASP A 119 -25.70 24.70 -7.31
CA ASP A 119 -27.03 25.22 -7.02
C ASP A 119 -26.91 26.51 -6.20
N LEU A 120 -27.25 27.66 -6.80
CA LEU A 120 -27.04 29.01 -6.24
C LEU A 120 -27.66 29.15 -4.84
N HIS A 121 -28.73 28.41 -4.56
CA HIS A 121 -29.41 28.36 -3.26
C HIS A 121 -28.55 27.72 -2.15
N LYS A 122 -27.66 26.79 -2.48
CA LYS A 122 -26.77 26.13 -1.52
C LYS A 122 -25.62 27.04 -1.11
N ILE A 123 -25.10 27.81 -2.06
CA ILE A 123 -24.12 28.89 -1.83
C ILE A 123 -24.76 29.97 -0.94
N GLN A 124 -26.02 30.32 -1.18
CA GLN A 124 -26.76 31.30 -0.39
C GLN A 124 -26.90 30.87 1.08
N ALA A 125 -27.10 29.58 1.35
CA ALA A 125 -27.20 29.03 2.71
C ALA A 125 -25.84 29.03 3.45
N GLU A 126 -24.75 28.72 2.77
CA GLU A 126 -23.40 28.71 3.36
C GLU A 126 -22.83 30.13 3.56
N LEU A 127 -23.14 31.06 2.65
CA LEU A 127 -22.78 32.47 2.79
C LEU A 127 -23.55 33.13 3.95
N ALA A 128 -24.84 32.80 4.09
CA ALA A 128 -25.67 33.25 5.22
C ALA A 128 -25.19 32.65 6.56
N ALA A 129 -24.57 31.47 6.55
CA ALA A 129 -23.97 30.85 7.72
C ALA A 129 -22.62 31.47 8.13
N CYS A 130 -21.91 32.15 7.21
CA CYS A 130 -20.67 32.88 7.52
C CYS A 130 -20.90 34.29 8.11
N LEU A 131 -22.04 34.91 7.78
CA LEU A 131 -22.41 36.26 8.23
C LEU A 131 -22.50 36.51 9.76
N PRO A 132 -22.80 35.53 10.65
CA PRO A 132 -22.97 35.81 12.07
C PRO A 132 -21.66 36.13 12.82
N SER A 133 -20.50 36.03 12.18
CA SER A 133 -19.19 36.16 12.85
C SER A 133 -18.57 37.57 12.78
N LEU A 134 -19.24 38.55 12.17
CA LEU A 134 -18.75 39.93 12.06
C LEU A 134 -19.48 40.90 12.99
N PRO A 135 -18.78 41.73 13.79
CA PRO A 135 -19.40 42.64 14.72
C PRO A 135 -19.71 44.00 14.04
N ASN A 136 -20.96 44.24 13.64
CA ASN A 136 -21.72 45.49 13.88
C ASN A 136 -23.13 45.41 13.27
N PHE A 137 -24.16 45.62 14.09
CA PHE A 137 -25.54 45.15 13.80
C PHE A 137 -26.44 46.13 13.03
N SER A 138 -26.03 47.38 12.76
CA SER A 138 -26.92 48.39 12.13
C SER A 138 -26.79 48.50 10.61
N ASP A 139 -25.58 48.38 10.06
CA ASP A 139 -25.34 48.53 8.61
C ASP A 139 -25.60 47.22 7.84
N LEU A 140 -25.45 46.07 8.51
CA LEU A 140 -25.65 44.74 7.92
C LEU A 140 -27.13 44.46 7.62
N GLN A 141 -28.04 44.98 8.46
CA GLN A 141 -29.48 44.80 8.27
C GLN A 141 -29.98 45.62 7.08
N LYS A 142 -29.45 46.83 6.93
CA LYS A 142 -29.68 47.70 5.76
C LYS A 142 -29.13 47.09 4.47
N MET A 143 -27.94 46.48 4.52
CA MET A 143 -27.35 45.76 3.39
C MET A 143 -28.13 44.48 3.03
N THR A 144 -28.66 43.76 4.02
CA THR A 144 -29.49 42.57 3.82
C THR A 144 -30.84 42.94 3.18
N ASP A 145 -31.43 44.06 3.57
CA ASP A 145 -32.67 44.57 2.99
C ASP A 145 -32.46 45.15 1.58
N ASP A 146 -31.32 45.80 1.31
CA ASP A 146 -30.94 46.28 -0.03
C ASP A 146 -30.62 45.12 -1.00
N LEU A 147 -30.01 44.04 -0.51
CA LEU A 147 -29.79 42.80 -1.27
C LEU A 147 -31.11 42.06 -1.53
N ARG A 148 -32.00 41.96 -0.53
CA ARG A 148 -33.32 41.32 -0.67
C ARG A 148 -34.23 42.10 -1.63
N THR A 149 -34.19 43.43 -1.62
CA THR A 149 -34.96 44.28 -2.55
C THR A 149 -34.41 44.24 -3.98
N SER A 150 -33.08 44.23 -4.15
CA SER A 150 -32.47 43.99 -5.46
C SER A 150 -32.69 42.57 -5.99
N TRP A 151 -32.86 41.57 -5.11
CA TRP A 151 -33.08 40.17 -5.51
C TRP A 151 -34.53 39.87 -5.88
N ASN A 152 -35.50 40.49 -5.21
CA ASN A 152 -36.92 40.36 -5.56
C ASN A 152 -37.28 41.06 -6.89
N SER A 153 -36.35 41.83 -7.46
CA SER A 153 -36.46 42.44 -8.79
C SER A 153 -35.74 41.64 -9.89
N ILE A 154 -35.19 40.45 -9.57
CA ILE A 154 -34.43 39.56 -10.49
C ILE A 154 -35.33 38.64 -11.35
N ASP A 155 -36.64 38.68 -11.23
CA ASP A 155 -37.52 37.89 -12.12
C ASP A 155 -37.62 38.45 -13.56
N VAL A 156 -36.95 39.56 -13.87
CA VAL A 156 -36.98 40.16 -15.22
C VAL A 156 -35.62 40.73 -15.63
N LEU A 157 -34.62 39.90 -15.96
CA LEU A 157 -33.70 40.04 -17.13
C LEU A 157 -32.51 39.04 -17.05
N PRO A 158 -31.96 38.57 -18.20
CA PRO A 158 -30.98 37.48 -18.25
C PRO A 158 -29.49 37.90 -18.18
N SER A 159 -29.14 39.04 -17.58
CA SER A 159 -27.77 39.57 -17.68
C SER A 159 -27.23 40.27 -16.42
N VAL A 160 -27.18 39.56 -15.29
CA VAL A 160 -26.32 39.99 -14.18
C VAL A 160 -24.88 39.60 -14.50
N SER A 161 -24.04 40.60 -14.84
CA SER A 161 -22.63 40.36 -15.13
C SER A 161 -21.91 39.86 -13.89
N ARG A 162 -21.20 38.73 -14.05
CA ARG A 162 -20.35 38.04 -13.06
C ARG A 162 -19.44 38.97 -12.24
N TRP A 163 -19.10 40.13 -12.81
CA TRP A 163 -18.31 41.19 -12.20
C TRP A 163 -18.98 41.84 -10.99
N ARG A 164 -20.29 42.04 -11.02
CA ARG A 164 -21.01 42.71 -9.92
C ARG A 164 -21.14 41.83 -8.68
N LEU A 165 -21.20 40.51 -8.86
CA LEU A 165 -21.22 39.53 -7.76
C LEU A 165 -19.85 39.44 -7.07
N LEU A 166 -18.76 39.50 -7.85
CA LEU A 166 -17.39 39.55 -7.33
C LEU A 166 -17.10 40.87 -6.60
N GLU A 167 -17.64 41.99 -7.10
CA GLU A 167 -17.54 43.31 -6.46
C GLU A 167 -18.28 43.35 -5.10
N LEU A 168 -19.46 42.72 -5.02
CA LEU A 168 -20.23 42.53 -3.79
C LEU A 168 -19.56 41.60 -2.76
N LEU A 169 -18.88 40.55 -3.22
CA LEU A 169 -18.09 39.66 -2.36
C LEU A 169 -16.81 40.34 -1.84
N SER A 170 -16.17 41.18 -2.67
CA SER A 170 -14.97 41.93 -2.29
C SER A 170 -15.23 42.99 -1.22
N SER A 171 -16.47 43.50 -1.13
CA SER A 171 -16.90 44.48 -0.14
C SER A 171 -17.30 43.86 1.21
N CYS A 172 -17.36 42.52 1.30
CA CYS A 172 -17.69 41.78 2.53
C CYS A 172 -16.46 41.30 3.34
N LEU A 173 -15.22 41.55 2.89
CA LEU A 173 -14.00 41.21 3.63
C LEU A 173 -13.57 42.35 4.60
N PRO A 174 -12.95 42.02 5.75
CA PRO A 174 -12.69 43.00 6.80
C PRO A 174 -11.69 44.08 6.36
N HIS A 175 -11.92 45.29 6.88
CA HIS A 175 -11.23 46.56 6.61
C HIS A 175 -9.72 46.62 7.01
N ARG A 176 -8.89 45.62 6.67
CA ARG A 176 -7.45 45.64 7.04
C ARG A 176 -6.51 46.25 6.01
N PHE A 177 -6.99 46.70 4.85
CA PHE A 177 -6.11 47.19 3.78
C PHE A 177 -6.61 48.45 3.07
N THR A 178 -7.22 49.38 3.80
CA THR A 178 -7.41 50.75 3.29
C THR A 178 -6.21 51.62 3.66
N HIS A 179 -5.08 51.39 3.01
CA HIS A 179 -4.09 52.44 2.75
C HIS A 179 -3.09 51.97 1.69
N SER A 180 -3.41 52.16 0.42
CA SER A 180 -2.43 52.59 -0.60
C SER A 180 -3.18 52.93 -1.88
N ASN A 181 -2.86 54.11 -2.38
CA ASN A 181 -3.48 54.76 -3.51
C ASN A 181 -2.74 54.32 -4.79
N GLU A 182 -2.76 53.03 -5.11
CA GLU A 182 -2.18 52.53 -6.36
C GLU A 182 -3.17 51.68 -7.16
N THR A 183 -3.59 52.25 -8.30
CA THR A 183 -4.20 51.54 -9.42
C THR A 183 -3.21 50.54 -9.97
N ASN A 184 -3.33 49.25 -9.62
CA ASN A 184 -2.57 48.21 -10.31
C ASN A 184 -3.39 46.92 -10.41
N LEU A 185 -3.52 46.42 -11.64
CA LEU A 185 -4.14 45.13 -11.99
C LEU A 185 -3.61 43.97 -11.13
N SER A 186 -2.36 44.08 -10.66
CA SER A 186 -1.70 43.13 -9.78
C SER A 186 -2.28 43.04 -8.37
N ALA A 187 -2.82 44.13 -7.82
CA ALA A 187 -3.50 44.10 -6.52
C ALA A 187 -4.85 43.36 -6.61
N LEU A 188 -5.52 43.47 -7.75
CA LEU A 188 -6.77 42.76 -8.03
C LEU A 188 -6.52 41.26 -8.29
N GLU A 189 -5.41 40.91 -8.97
CA GLU A 189 -4.97 39.51 -9.12
C GLU A 189 -4.60 38.88 -7.77
N ASN A 190 -3.84 39.57 -6.92
CA ASN A 190 -3.52 39.11 -5.58
C ASN A 190 -4.78 38.91 -4.72
N MET A 191 -5.76 39.81 -4.82
CA MET A 191 -7.03 39.70 -4.08
C MET A 191 -7.91 38.55 -4.59
N LYS A 192 -7.91 38.30 -5.90
CA LYS A 192 -8.55 37.12 -6.50
C LYS A 192 -7.91 35.83 -5.99
N ASP A 193 -6.58 35.80 -5.93
CA ASP A 193 -5.83 34.64 -5.45
C ASP A 193 -6.06 34.41 -3.95
N ASP A 194 -6.13 35.47 -3.13
CA ASP A 194 -6.40 35.38 -1.70
C ASP A 194 -7.83 34.91 -1.39
N VAL A 195 -8.83 35.39 -2.14
CA VAL A 195 -10.22 34.93 -2.00
C VAL A 195 -10.36 33.49 -2.50
N ALA A 196 -9.67 33.14 -3.59
CA ALA A 196 -9.58 31.76 -4.08
C ALA A 196 -8.93 30.84 -3.04
N ASN A 197 -7.85 31.27 -2.38
CA ASN A 197 -7.18 30.54 -1.30
C ASN A 197 -8.07 30.37 -0.06
N LEU A 198 -8.91 31.35 0.25
CA LEU A 198 -9.84 31.31 1.40
C LEU A 198 -11.05 30.39 1.14
N LEU A 199 -11.54 30.38 -0.10
CA LEU A 199 -12.72 29.61 -0.51
C LEU A 199 -12.39 28.19 -0.99
N ALA A 200 -11.18 27.94 -1.53
CA ALA A 200 -10.71 26.62 -1.99
C ALA A 200 -10.93 25.48 -0.97
N PRO A 201 -10.55 25.62 0.31
CA PRO A 201 -10.75 24.55 1.30
C PRO A 201 -12.23 24.31 1.66
N HIS A 202 -13.14 25.24 1.33
CA HIS A 202 -14.58 25.08 1.58
C HIS A 202 -15.29 24.34 0.43
N PHE A 203 -14.81 24.47 -0.81
CA PHE A 203 -15.42 23.79 -1.97
C PHE A 203 -14.78 22.44 -2.31
N ILE A 204 -13.55 22.16 -1.86
CA ILE A 204 -12.84 20.92 -2.16
C ILE A 204 -12.44 20.28 -0.85
N ARG A 205 -13.21 19.30 -0.39
CA ARG A 205 -12.73 18.44 0.72
C ARG A 205 -11.53 17.65 0.21
N PRO A 206 -10.33 17.80 0.81
CA PRO A 206 -9.18 17.02 0.41
C PRO A 206 -9.49 15.53 0.49
N ILE A 207 -9.24 14.82 -0.60
CA ILE A 207 -9.36 13.37 -0.62
C ILE A 207 -8.27 12.78 0.26
N SER A 208 -8.69 11.93 1.20
CA SER A 208 -7.76 11.29 2.12
C SER A 208 -6.75 10.40 1.39
N ARG A 209 -5.48 10.53 1.76
CA ARG A 209 -4.35 9.77 1.18
C ARG A 209 -3.90 8.59 2.03
N TRP A 210 -4.48 8.40 3.22
CA TRP A 210 -4.12 7.27 4.10
C TRP A 210 -4.20 5.90 3.40
N PRO A 211 -5.18 5.59 2.52
CA PRO A 211 -5.25 4.27 1.89
C PRO A 211 -4.01 3.97 1.04
N PHE A 212 -3.52 4.98 0.32
CA PHE A 212 -2.35 4.86 -0.52
C PHE A 212 -1.06 4.69 0.30
N PHE A 213 -0.89 5.48 1.37
CA PHE A 213 0.26 5.33 2.27
C PHE A 213 0.23 4.03 3.07
N ALA A 214 -0.96 3.50 3.41
CA ALA A 214 -1.09 2.20 4.04
C ALA A 214 -0.61 1.07 3.10
N PHE A 215 -0.98 1.13 1.82
CA PHE A 215 -0.44 0.22 0.80
C PHE A 215 1.09 0.31 0.69
N LEU A 216 1.64 1.53 0.58
CA LEU A 216 3.08 1.73 0.50
C LEU A 216 3.81 1.19 1.73
N GLY A 217 3.26 1.42 2.93
CA GLY A 217 3.77 0.87 4.18
C GLY A 217 3.72 -0.66 4.22
N GLY A 218 2.62 -1.27 3.78
CA GLY A 218 2.48 -2.72 3.70
C GLY A 218 3.45 -3.35 2.69
N ALA A 219 3.66 -2.72 1.53
CA ALA A 219 4.65 -3.14 0.54
C ALA A 219 6.08 -3.07 1.11
N MET A 220 6.45 -1.94 1.73
CA MET A 220 7.77 -1.81 2.36
C MET A 220 7.98 -2.84 3.47
N PHE A 221 6.98 -3.09 4.32
CA PHE A 221 7.05 -4.11 5.36
C PHE A 221 7.26 -5.51 4.77
N CYS A 222 6.50 -5.89 3.74
CA CYS A 222 6.63 -7.18 3.07
C CYS A 222 8.05 -7.37 2.48
N LEU A 223 8.53 -6.39 1.73
CA LEU A 223 9.83 -6.47 1.05
C LEU A 223 10.99 -6.52 2.05
N LEU A 224 10.95 -5.71 3.11
CA LEU A 224 11.97 -5.72 4.14
C LEU A 224 11.95 -7.01 4.98
N ALA A 225 10.76 -7.49 5.36
CA ALA A 225 10.58 -8.75 6.08
C ALA A 225 11.17 -9.92 5.29
N SER A 226 10.86 -9.99 4.00
CA SER A 226 11.38 -11.03 3.10
C SER A 226 12.90 -10.94 2.94
N SER A 227 13.44 -9.76 2.62
CA SER A 227 14.89 -9.58 2.47
C SER A 227 15.66 -9.96 3.75
N THR A 228 15.14 -9.54 4.91
CA THR A 228 15.69 -9.89 6.22
C THR A 228 15.61 -11.39 6.47
N CYS A 229 14.51 -12.04 6.07
CA CYS A 229 14.34 -13.47 6.19
C CYS A 229 15.39 -14.24 5.41
N HIS A 230 15.57 -13.95 4.13
CA HIS A 230 16.59 -14.62 3.31
C HIS A 230 18.01 -14.31 3.76
N LEU A 231 18.25 -13.13 4.33
CA LEU A 231 19.56 -12.80 4.88
C LEU A 231 19.84 -13.64 6.14
N LEU A 232 18.92 -13.65 7.10
CA LEU A 232 19.14 -14.14 8.47
C LEU A 232 18.82 -15.63 8.69
N SER A 233 18.06 -16.29 7.82
CA SER A 233 17.58 -17.67 8.04
C SER A 233 18.68 -18.72 8.10
N CYS A 234 19.90 -18.41 7.63
CA CYS A 234 21.03 -19.33 7.75
C CYS A 234 21.73 -19.31 9.11
N HIS A 235 21.35 -18.42 10.04
CA HIS A 235 22.06 -18.24 11.31
C HIS A 235 21.78 -19.37 12.32
N SER A 236 20.49 -19.63 12.59
CA SER A 236 20.06 -20.64 13.55
C SER A 236 18.62 -21.06 13.28
N ARG A 237 18.24 -22.27 13.70
CA ARG A 237 16.87 -22.79 13.59
C ARG A 237 15.81 -21.84 14.16
N ARG A 238 16.11 -21.22 15.32
CA ARG A 238 15.18 -20.27 15.97
C ARG A 238 15.01 -19.00 15.15
N LEU A 239 16.09 -18.43 14.63
CA LEU A 239 16.01 -17.20 13.84
C LEU A 239 15.31 -17.46 12.51
N ALA A 240 15.65 -18.55 11.81
CA ALA A 240 14.96 -18.98 10.59
C ALA A 240 13.45 -19.12 10.80
N TYR A 241 13.06 -19.77 11.90
CA TYR A 241 11.66 -19.96 12.25
C TYR A 241 10.92 -18.64 12.52
N VAL A 242 11.52 -17.68 13.22
CA VAL A 242 10.90 -16.35 13.46
C VAL A 242 10.81 -15.56 12.17
N MET A 243 11.89 -15.55 11.39
CA MET A 243 11.97 -14.79 10.13
C MET A 243 10.98 -15.28 9.08
N LEU A 244 10.82 -16.61 8.93
CA LEU A 244 9.85 -17.18 7.99
C LEU A 244 8.40 -16.76 8.32
N ARG A 245 8.07 -16.63 9.62
CA ARG A 245 6.75 -16.16 10.05
C ARG A 245 6.54 -14.68 9.75
N LEU A 246 7.58 -13.88 9.97
CA LEU A 246 7.55 -12.46 9.68
C LEU A 246 7.38 -12.23 8.17
N ASP A 247 8.04 -13.04 7.35
CA ASP A 247 7.90 -13.02 5.89
C ASP A 247 6.46 -13.34 5.45
N TYR A 248 5.85 -14.40 5.99
CA TYR A 248 4.44 -14.73 5.75
C TYR A 248 3.47 -13.63 6.23
N ALA A 249 3.74 -13.00 7.37
CA ALA A 249 2.99 -11.83 7.83
C ALA A 249 3.14 -10.63 6.87
N GLY A 250 4.34 -10.47 6.28
CA GLY A 250 4.62 -9.49 5.23
C GLY A 250 3.71 -9.65 4.02
N ILE A 251 3.59 -10.87 3.49
CA ILE A 251 2.70 -11.18 2.36
C ILE A 251 1.25 -10.83 2.70
N ALA A 252 0.76 -11.24 3.87
CA ALA A 252 -0.61 -10.92 4.30
C ALA A 252 -0.85 -9.42 4.43
N ALA A 253 0.12 -8.67 5.00
CA ALA A 253 0.04 -7.22 5.14
C ALA A 253 0.02 -6.52 3.77
N LEU A 254 0.86 -6.93 2.82
CA LEU A 254 0.86 -6.39 1.46
C LEU A 254 -0.49 -6.64 0.77
N ILE A 255 -1.01 -7.87 0.82
CA ILE A 255 -2.31 -8.18 0.21
C ILE A 255 -3.40 -7.31 0.84
N ALA A 256 -3.51 -7.29 2.17
CA ALA A 256 -4.57 -6.55 2.85
C ALA A 256 -4.53 -5.05 2.56
N THR A 257 -3.36 -4.43 2.67
CA THR A 257 -3.20 -2.99 2.46
C THR A 257 -3.34 -2.58 0.99
N SER A 258 -3.02 -3.46 0.04
CA SER A 258 -3.26 -3.22 -1.40
C SER A 258 -4.74 -3.11 -1.77
N PHE A 259 -5.66 -3.59 -0.92
CA PHE A 259 -7.09 -3.40 -1.16
C PHE A 259 -7.56 -2.00 -0.77
N TYR A 260 -6.82 -1.29 0.09
CA TYR A 260 -7.29 -0.03 0.63
C TYR A 260 -7.46 1.05 -0.44
N PRO A 261 -6.48 1.32 -1.33
CA PRO A 261 -6.66 2.30 -2.39
C PRO A 261 -7.82 2.00 -3.34
N PRO A 262 -7.89 0.84 -4.03
CA PRO A 262 -8.94 0.58 -5.01
C PRO A 262 -10.33 0.55 -4.37
N VAL A 263 -10.46 0.01 -3.16
CA VAL A 263 -11.77 -0.01 -2.47
C VAL A 263 -12.17 1.39 -2.02
N TYR A 264 -11.29 2.10 -1.32
CA TYR A 264 -11.62 3.43 -0.80
C TYR A 264 -11.93 4.40 -1.94
N TYR A 265 -11.07 4.49 -2.94
CA TYR A 265 -11.24 5.44 -4.04
C TYR A 265 -12.35 5.03 -5.02
N SER A 266 -12.76 3.77 -5.09
CA SER A 266 -13.93 3.39 -5.91
C SER A 266 -15.25 3.61 -5.18
N PHE A 267 -15.29 3.37 -3.86
CA PHE A 267 -16.55 3.32 -3.11
C PHE A 267 -16.71 4.45 -2.08
N MET A 268 -15.86 5.48 -2.06
CA MET A 268 -15.97 6.58 -1.08
C MET A 268 -17.33 7.31 -1.11
N CYS A 269 -18.04 7.28 -2.24
CA CYS A 269 -19.39 7.84 -2.43
C CYS A 269 -20.50 6.86 -1.98
N HIS A 270 -20.14 5.59 -1.74
CA HIS A 270 -21.02 4.51 -1.30
C HIS A 270 -20.50 3.91 0.02
N PRO A 271 -20.73 4.60 1.17
CA PRO A 271 -20.08 4.26 2.44
C PRO A 271 -20.31 2.82 2.91
N PHE A 272 -21.49 2.26 2.63
CA PHE A 272 -21.79 0.87 2.99
C PHE A 272 -20.81 -0.11 2.33
N PHE A 273 -20.63 -0.05 1.01
CA PHE A 273 -19.75 -0.97 0.29
C PHE A 273 -18.28 -0.72 0.59
N CYS A 274 -17.88 0.55 0.73
CA CYS A 274 -16.53 0.92 1.14
C CYS A 274 -16.18 0.28 2.49
N ASN A 275 -17.02 0.48 3.50
CA ASN A 275 -16.81 -0.06 4.85
C ASN A 275 -16.87 -1.59 4.88
N LEU A 276 -17.80 -2.19 4.12
CA LEU A 276 -17.92 -3.65 4.01
C LEU A 276 -16.61 -4.27 3.49
N TYR A 277 -16.15 -3.84 2.32
CA TYR A 277 -14.97 -4.42 1.70
C TYR A 277 -13.69 -4.14 2.50
N LEU A 278 -13.51 -2.92 3.01
CA LEU A 278 -12.35 -2.58 3.86
C LEU A 278 -12.34 -3.39 5.16
N SER A 279 -13.50 -3.56 5.80
CA SER A 279 -13.59 -4.35 7.04
C SER A 279 -13.33 -5.83 6.78
N CYS A 280 -13.92 -6.40 5.72
CA CYS A 280 -13.71 -7.80 5.34
C CYS A 280 -12.23 -8.11 5.10
N ILE A 281 -11.55 -7.32 4.25
CA ILE A 281 -10.14 -7.58 3.95
C ILE A 281 -9.23 -7.32 5.16
N THR A 282 -9.55 -6.32 6.00
CA THR A 282 -8.77 -6.03 7.21
C THR A 282 -8.91 -7.15 8.24
N ILE A 283 -10.12 -7.64 8.49
CA ILE A 283 -10.36 -8.78 9.40
C ILE A 283 -9.64 -10.03 8.88
N LEU A 284 -9.77 -10.31 7.59
CA LEU A 284 -9.11 -11.47 6.97
C LEU A 284 -7.58 -11.33 7.04
N GLY A 285 -7.03 -10.17 6.74
CA GLY A 285 -5.59 -9.88 6.84
C GLY A 285 -5.05 -10.03 8.26
N VAL A 286 -5.74 -9.48 9.27
CA VAL A 286 -5.37 -9.64 10.68
C VAL A 286 -5.44 -11.11 11.09
N ALA A 287 -6.49 -11.83 10.68
CA ALA A 287 -6.61 -13.26 10.95
C ALA A 287 -5.47 -14.06 10.31
N THR A 288 -5.10 -13.77 9.07
CA THR A 288 -3.99 -14.44 8.37
C THR A 288 -2.63 -14.10 8.99
N ILE A 289 -2.41 -12.85 9.42
CA ILE A 289 -1.20 -12.47 10.16
C ILE A 289 -1.13 -13.21 11.49
N ALA A 290 -2.20 -13.21 12.29
CA ALA A 290 -2.26 -13.93 13.56
C ALA A 290 -2.01 -15.43 13.34
N PHE A 291 -2.65 -16.05 12.36
CA PHE A 291 -2.45 -17.43 11.98
C PHE A 291 -0.98 -17.71 11.58
N SER A 292 -0.35 -16.80 10.83
CA SER A 292 1.04 -16.95 10.38
C SER A 292 2.05 -16.79 11.53
N LEU A 293 1.76 -15.95 12.52
CA LEU A 293 2.65 -15.71 13.66
C LEU A 293 2.53 -16.79 14.75
N LEU A 294 1.44 -17.56 14.79
CA LEU A 294 1.20 -18.58 15.81
C LEU A 294 2.00 -19.88 15.58
N PRO A 295 2.59 -20.48 16.64
CA PRO A 295 3.45 -21.66 16.56
C PRO A 295 2.78 -22.86 15.89
N VAL A 296 1.57 -23.18 16.33
CA VAL A 296 0.79 -24.37 15.95
C VAL A 296 0.53 -24.42 14.45
N PHE A 297 0.26 -23.27 13.84
CA PHE A 297 -0.17 -23.19 12.44
C PHE A 297 0.97 -23.22 11.42
N GLN A 298 2.22 -23.43 11.86
CA GLN A 298 3.36 -23.65 10.97
C GLN A 298 3.68 -25.13 10.71
N ASN A 299 2.96 -26.05 11.37
CA ASN A 299 3.10 -27.47 11.05
C ASN A 299 2.80 -27.74 9.56
N PRO A 300 3.43 -28.77 8.94
CA PRO A 300 3.20 -29.13 7.54
C PRO A 300 1.72 -29.37 7.21
N GLU A 301 0.95 -29.85 8.18
CA GLU A 301 -0.49 -30.11 8.08
C GLU A 301 -1.31 -28.87 7.71
N PHE A 302 -0.89 -27.68 8.18
CA PHE A 302 -1.57 -26.42 7.89
C PHE A 302 -1.08 -25.73 6.62
N ARG A 303 -0.15 -26.35 5.86
CA ARG A 303 0.41 -25.74 4.63
C ARG A 303 -0.67 -25.41 3.60
N VAL A 304 -1.62 -26.33 3.40
CA VAL A 304 -2.74 -26.13 2.47
C VAL A 304 -3.66 -25.01 2.96
N ILE A 305 -3.97 -24.99 4.26
CA ILE A 305 -4.81 -23.95 4.88
C ILE A 305 -4.16 -22.58 4.71
N ARG A 306 -2.84 -22.44 4.96
CA ARG A 306 -2.11 -21.19 4.72
C ARG A 306 -2.21 -20.74 3.27
N ALA A 307 -1.94 -21.64 2.32
CA ALA A 307 -2.04 -21.32 0.90
C ALA A 307 -3.45 -20.88 0.51
N CYS A 308 -4.49 -21.56 1.02
CA CYS A 308 -5.89 -21.17 0.80
C CYS A 308 -6.23 -19.81 1.41
N LEU A 309 -5.69 -19.45 2.57
CA LEU A 309 -5.89 -18.12 3.17
C LEU A 309 -5.29 -17.02 2.29
N PHE A 310 -4.03 -17.16 1.86
CA PHE A 310 -3.40 -16.17 0.97
C PHE A 310 -4.11 -16.06 -0.38
N PHE A 311 -4.45 -17.20 -0.98
CA PHE A 311 -5.18 -17.24 -2.24
C PHE A 311 -6.58 -16.63 -2.09
N GLY A 312 -7.31 -16.98 -1.03
CA GLY A 312 -8.64 -16.47 -0.74
C GLY A 312 -8.63 -14.95 -0.52
N MET A 313 -7.63 -14.43 0.19
CA MET A 313 -7.42 -12.98 0.33
C MET A 313 -7.27 -12.32 -1.05
N GLY A 314 -6.34 -12.80 -1.88
CA GLY A 314 -6.11 -12.23 -3.21
C GLY A 314 -7.34 -12.34 -4.13
N ALA A 315 -7.95 -13.53 -4.21
CA ALA A 315 -9.11 -13.79 -5.06
C ALA A 315 -10.35 -12.99 -4.64
N SER A 316 -10.49 -12.66 -3.36
CA SER A 316 -11.60 -11.81 -2.88
C SER A 316 -11.63 -10.44 -3.55
N GLY A 317 -10.51 -9.97 -4.10
CA GLY A 317 -10.42 -8.69 -4.82
C GLY A 317 -11.20 -8.64 -6.13
N VAL A 318 -11.56 -9.79 -6.71
CA VAL A 318 -12.39 -9.85 -7.93
C VAL A 318 -13.77 -9.24 -7.67
N ILE A 319 -14.32 -9.40 -6.46
CA ILE A 319 -15.65 -8.92 -6.08
C ILE A 319 -15.75 -7.38 -6.14
N PRO A 320 -14.91 -6.59 -5.41
CA PRO A 320 -14.97 -5.13 -5.49
C PRO A 320 -14.58 -4.59 -6.86
N VAL A 321 -13.67 -5.25 -7.60
CA VAL A 321 -13.34 -4.83 -8.98
C VAL A 321 -14.54 -4.98 -9.91
N PHE A 322 -15.23 -6.13 -9.86
CA PHE A 322 -16.43 -6.34 -10.66
C PHE A 322 -17.56 -5.38 -10.28
N HIS A 323 -17.76 -5.13 -8.99
CA HIS A 323 -18.74 -4.15 -8.52
C HIS A 323 -18.39 -2.72 -8.96
N LYS A 324 -17.11 -2.32 -8.91
CA LYS A 324 -16.64 -1.04 -9.46
C LYS A 324 -16.99 -0.92 -10.94
N LEU A 325 -16.76 -1.96 -11.73
CA LEU A 325 -17.09 -1.95 -13.16
C LEU A 325 -18.60 -1.79 -13.40
N ILE A 326 -19.46 -2.42 -12.61
CA ILE A 326 -20.92 -2.22 -12.76
C ILE A 326 -21.31 -0.75 -12.54
N LEU A 327 -20.70 -0.09 -11.55
CA LEU A 327 -21.03 1.29 -11.18
C LEU A 327 -20.44 2.34 -12.13
N PHE A 328 -19.24 2.09 -12.68
CA PHE A 328 -18.44 3.10 -13.38
C PHE A 328 -17.93 2.63 -14.75
N TRP A 329 -18.63 1.72 -15.43
CA TRP A 329 -18.20 1.18 -16.73
C TRP A 329 -18.02 2.26 -17.81
N ASP A 330 -18.76 3.37 -17.70
CA ASP A 330 -18.73 4.52 -18.59
C ASP A 330 -17.55 5.47 -18.31
N GLN A 331 -16.85 5.29 -17.18
CA GLN A 331 -15.74 6.14 -16.77
C GLN A 331 -14.40 5.53 -17.21
N PRO A 332 -13.60 6.23 -18.04
CA PRO A 332 -12.33 5.70 -18.53
C PRO A 332 -11.32 5.43 -17.40
N GLU A 333 -11.36 6.22 -16.32
CA GLU A 333 -10.50 6.03 -15.15
C GLU A 333 -10.76 4.68 -14.45
N ALA A 334 -12.02 4.24 -14.38
CA ALA A 334 -12.39 2.95 -13.81
C ALA A 334 -11.90 1.77 -14.68
N LEU A 335 -11.95 1.91 -16.01
CA LEU A 335 -11.43 0.90 -16.93
C LEU A 335 -9.89 0.83 -16.91
N HIS A 336 -9.22 1.98 -16.90
CA HIS A 336 -7.76 2.06 -16.85
C HIS A 336 -7.21 1.46 -15.54
N THR A 337 -7.77 1.85 -14.39
CA THR A 337 -7.39 1.27 -13.08
C THR A 337 -7.64 -0.23 -13.05
N THR A 338 -8.73 -0.72 -13.66
CA THR A 338 -9.00 -2.16 -13.80
C THR A 338 -7.94 -2.86 -14.65
N GLY A 339 -7.46 -2.23 -15.72
CA GLY A 339 -6.36 -2.77 -16.53
C GLY A 339 -5.09 -3.01 -15.69
N TYR A 340 -4.73 -2.05 -14.83
CA TYR A 340 -3.61 -2.22 -13.89
C TYR A 340 -3.88 -3.31 -12.84
N GLU A 341 -5.10 -3.43 -12.33
CA GLU A 341 -5.49 -4.48 -11.38
C GLU A 341 -5.37 -5.88 -12.01
N ILE A 342 -5.80 -6.04 -13.26
CA ILE A 342 -5.63 -7.30 -14.02
C ILE A 342 -4.14 -7.59 -14.23
N LEU A 343 -3.35 -6.60 -14.66
CA LEU A 343 -1.92 -6.77 -14.88
C LEU A 343 -1.18 -7.15 -13.58
N MET A 344 -1.53 -6.52 -12.47
CA MET A 344 -1.04 -6.89 -11.14
C MET A 344 -1.41 -8.35 -10.81
N GLY A 345 -2.67 -8.74 -11.03
CA GLY A 345 -3.14 -10.11 -10.84
C GLY A 345 -2.37 -11.13 -11.69
N LEU A 346 -2.01 -10.78 -12.93
CA LEU A 346 -1.18 -11.61 -13.80
C LEU A 346 0.24 -11.77 -13.25
N PHE A 347 0.89 -10.69 -12.79
CA PHE A 347 2.22 -10.79 -12.19
C PHE A 347 2.22 -11.70 -10.95
N TYR A 348 1.27 -11.52 -10.03
CA TYR A 348 1.16 -12.39 -8.85
C TYR A 348 0.80 -13.84 -9.22
N GLY A 349 -0.12 -14.05 -10.16
CA GLY A 349 -0.51 -15.38 -10.61
C GLY A 349 0.63 -16.15 -11.28
N ILE A 350 1.36 -15.50 -12.20
CA ILE A 350 2.54 -16.08 -12.85
C ILE A 350 3.63 -16.34 -11.81
N GLY A 351 3.87 -15.40 -10.89
CA GLY A 351 4.85 -15.58 -9.82
C GLY A 351 4.53 -16.78 -8.95
N ALA A 352 3.29 -16.90 -8.49
CA ALA A 352 2.83 -18.04 -7.69
C ALA A 352 2.96 -19.36 -8.44
N LEU A 353 2.65 -19.38 -9.75
CA LEU A 353 2.80 -20.56 -10.60
C LEU A 353 4.27 -20.97 -10.73
N VAL A 354 5.16 -20.02 -11.02
CA VAL A 354 6.61 -20.25 -11.14
C VAL A 354 7.17 -20.78 -9.82
N TYR A 355 6.83 -20.14 -8.70
CA TYR A 355 7.21 -20.57 -7.35
C TYR A 355 6.73 -22.00 -7.03
N ALA A 356 5.45 -22.30 -7.29
CA ALA A 356 4.87 -23.61 -6.99
C ALA A 356 5.44 -24.73 -7.86
N THR A 357 5.72 -24.45 -9.13
CA THR A 357 6.25 -25.44 -10.09
C THR A 357 7.76 -25.64 -9.99
N ARG A 358 8.47 -24.73 -9.30
CA ARG A 358 9.93 -24.70 -9.15
C ARG A 358 10.67 -24.67 -10.49
N VAL A 359 10.12 -23.96 -11.46
CA VAL A 359 10.69 -23.78 -12.79
C VAL A 359 11.47 -22.46 -12.81
N PRO A 360 12.70 -22.40 -13.38
CA PRO A 360 13.32 -23.40 -14.26
C PRO A 360 14.25 -24.42 -13.58
N GLU A 361 14.54 -24.29 -12.28
CA GLU A 361 15.51 -25.15 -11.59
C GLU A 361 15.12 -26.63 -11.59
N ARG A 362 13.82 -26.94 -11.61
CA ARG A 362 13.31 -28.31 -11.78
C ARG A 362 13.70 -28.94 -13.11
N TRP A 363 13.84 -28.15 -14.18
CA TRP A 363 14.23 -28.64 -15.50
C TRP A 363 15.74 -28.86 -15.61
N MET A 364 16.53 -28.06 -14.92
CA MET A 364 18.00 -28.16 -14.93
C MET A 364 18.57 -28.00 -13.51
N PRO A 365 18.50 -29.05 -12.67
CA PRO A 365 19.02 -29.02 -11.31
C PRO A 365 20.51 -28.63 -11.27
N GLY A 366 20.90 -27.77 -10.33
CA GLY A 366 22.26 -27.28 -10.21
C GLY A 366 22.65 -26.12 -11.14
N LYS A 367 21.89 -25.84 -12.21
CA LYS A 367 22.19 -24.74 -13.15
C LYS A 367 21.78 -23.37 -12.62
N PHE A 368 20.73 -23.33 -11.81
CA PHE A 368 20.15 -22.10 -11.27
C PHE A 368 20.46 -21.93 -9.78
N ASP A 369 21.57 -22.49 -9.29
CA ASP A 369 21.93 -22.48 -7.86
C ASP A 369 22.14 -21.07 -7.28
N ILE A 370 22.57 -20.12 -8.11
CA ILE A 370 22.83 -18.73 -7.71
C ILE A 370 21.82 -17.76 -8.31
N ALA A 371 21.40 -17.96 -9.56
CA ALA A 371 20.60 -17.00 -10.29
C ALA A 371 19.55 -17.65 -11.18
N GLY A 372 18.38 -17.03 -11.26
CA GLY A 372 17.28 -17.38 -12.17
C GLY A 372 16.37 -18.50 -11.68
N HIS A 373 16.49 -18.97 -10.44
CA HIS A 373 15.57 -19.97 -9.89
C HIS A 373 14.21 -19.36 -9.53
N SER A 374 13.18 -20.21 -9.44
CA SER A 374 11.77 -19.83 -9.30
C SER A 374 11.50 -18.80 -8.20
N HIS A 375 12.11 -18.98 -7.03
CA HIS A 375 11.97 -18.06 -5.89
C HIS A 375 12.42 -16.62 -6.22
N GLN A 376 13.52 -16.46 -6.95
CA GLN A 376 14.01 -15.14 -7.38
C GLN A 376 13.06 -14.52 -8.41
N LEU A 377 12.56 -15.33 -9.35
CA LEU A 377 11.58 -14.87 -10.33
C LEU A 377 10.27 -14.44 -9.66
N PHE A 378 9.84 -15.17 -8.64
CA PHE A 378 8.70 -14.81 -7.81
C PHE A 378 8.90 -13.46 -7.13
N HIS A 379 10.07 -13.21 -6.51
CA HIS A 379 10.39 -11.91 -5.90
C HIS A 379 10.31 -10.75 -6.90
N VAL A 380 10.89 -10.92 -8.09
CA VAL A 380 10.83 -9.91 -9.15
C VAL A 380 9.38 -9.61 -9.56
N LEU A 381 8.55 -10.65 -9.69
CA LEU A 381 7.14 -10.50 -10.04
C LEU A 381 6.30 -9.88 -8.93
N VAL A 382 6.64 -10.12 -7.65
CA VAL A 382 6.01 -9.42 -6.51
C VAL A 382 6.30 -7.92 -6.57
N VAL A 383 7.55 -7.52 -6.81
CA VAL A 383 7.92 -6.09 -6.96
C VAL A 383 7.22 -5.47 -8.18
N ALA A 384 7.18 -6.17 -9.32
CA ALA A 384 6.50 -5.70 -10.52
C ALA A 384 4.98 -5.55 -10.32
N GLY A 385 4.34 -6.51 -9.63
CA GLY A 385 2.92 -6.45 -9.25
C GLY A 385 2.63 -5.26 -8.34
N ALA A 386 3.42 -5.07 -7.29
CA ALA A 386 3.28 -3.93 -6.39
C ALA A 386 3.51 -2.59 -7.12
N TYR A 387 4.48 -2.50 -8.02
CA TYR A 387 4.73 -1.27 -8.81
C TYR A 387 3.57 -0.97 -9.77
N THR A 388 2.98 -2.00 -10.37
CA THR A 388 1.77 -1.88 -11.18
C THR A 388 0.60 -1.34 -10.34
N HIS A 389 0.47 -1.84 -9.11
CA HIS A 389 -0.53 -1.34 -8.16
C HIS A 389 -0.29 0.11 -7.72
N TYR A 390 0.98 0.52 -7.55
CA TYR A 390 1.34 1.91 -7.28
C TYR A 390 0.85 2.86 -8.39
N ASN A 391 1.05 2.48 -9.66
CA ASN A 391 0.54 3.26 -10.80
C ASN A 391 -1.00 3.33 -10.81
N ALA A 392 -1.68 2.23 -10.49
CA ALA A 392 -3.14 2.24 -10.32
C ALA A 392 -3.56 3.23 -9.22
N GLY A 393 -2.86 3.23 -8.08
CA GLY A 393 -3.13 4.14 -6.97
C GLY A 393 -2.95 5.61 -7.34
N LEU A 394 -1.95 5.96 -8.15
CA LEU A 394 -1.79 7.33 -8.67
C LEU A 394 -2.98 7.74 -9.56
N LEU A 395 -3.47 6.83 -10.41
CA LEU A 395 -4.65 7.08 -11.24
C LEU A 395 -5.92 7.26 -10.40
N TYR A 396 -6.08 6.45 -9.34
CA TYR A 396 -7.18 6.62 -8.39
C TYR A 396 -7.13 7.98 -7.69
N LEU A 397 -5.95 8.41 -7.26
CA LEU A 397 -5.75 9.72 -6.64
C LEU A 397 -6.10 10.85 -7.61
N GLN A 398 -5.57 10.79 -8.83
CA GLN A 398 -5.87 11.79 -9.87
C GLN A 398 -7.37 11.85 -10.17
N TRP A 399 -8.02 10.69 -10.30
CA TRP A 399 -9.46 10.61 -10.55
C TRP A 399 -10.26 11.31 -9.44
N ARG A 400 -9.91 11.05 -8.17
CA ARG A 400 -10.64 11.58 -7.02
C ARG A 400 -10.29 13.01 -6.67
N ASP A 401 -9.08 13.47 -6.95
CA ASP A 401 -8.73 14.88 -6.82
C ASP A 401 -9.52 15.76 -7.80
N GLN A 402 -9.83 15.23 -8.98
CA GLN A 402 -10.57 15.96 -10.01
C GLN A 402 -12.09 15.91 -9.79
N ARG A 403 -12.63 14.77 -9.37
CA ARG A 403 -14.09 14.55 -9.33
C ARG A 403 -14.68 14.49 -7.93
N GLY A 404 -13.86 14.27 -6.91
CA GLY A 404 -14.34 14.03 -5.55
C GLY A 404 -15.11 12.72 -5.43
N CYS A 405 -16.15 12.76 -4.59
CA CYS A 405 -17.17 11.72 -4.54
C CYS A 405 -18.10 11.82 -5.76
#